data_AF-A0A946CEC0-F1
#
_entry.id   AF-A0A946CEC0-F1
#
_cell.length_a   1.000
_cell.length_b   1.000
_cell.length_c   1.000
_cell.angle_alpha   90.00
_cell.angle_beta   90.00
_cell.angle_gamma   90.00
#
_symmetry.space_group_name_H-M   'P 1'
#
loop_
_entity.id
_entity.type
_entity.pdbx_description
1 polymer ?
#
loop_
_entity_poly.entity_id
_entity_poly.type
_entity_poly.pdbx_seq_one_letter_code
_entity_poly.pdbx_strand_id
1 'polypeptide(L)'
;MIKTLLLFPALALPLSAQLRITEVMSNSNHSDTAANGDWFEITNTGSTAINIAGYSFDDDDRLAGASGGFPAYVLQSGASMIVLNDASDNTFRSLWNLDLPIRVIANAEISNFPGLGSAGDEVNLFNNSGGLVDRFTFGAATEGFSFAKYNDGQSVPGGLSSNGVLGAYESDDPSDDIASPGISSDVPAPLPPFFVMPFQTSVIAGSSLSASEYRVRSIDPNPGDTISLSLSNAPAWLSLISVSNGIGRFTGTPTNNDIGSH
;
A
#
# COMPACT_ATOMS: atom_id res chain seq x y z
N MET A 1 50.10 -13.87 -0.87
CA MET A 1 48.84 -13.68 -1.62
C MET A 1 48.16 -12.45 -1.08
N ILE A 2 48.00 -11.41 -1.89
CA ILE A 2 47.26 -10.20 -1.51
C ILE A 2 45.77 -10.53 -1.70
N LYS A 3 45.00 -10.56 -0.62
CA LYS A 3 43.54 -10.66 -0.69
C LYS A 3 42.98 -9.26 -0.90
N THR A 4 42.55 -8.97 -2.13
CA THR A 4 41.81 -7.76 -2.45
C THR A 4 40.42 -7.86 -1.83
N LEU A 5 40.10 -6.97 -0.89
CA LEU A 5 38.77 -6.82 -0.32
C LEU A 5 37.99 -5.84 -1.22
N LEU A 6 37.02 -6.36 -1.98
CA LEU A 6 36.08 -5.55 -2.73
C LEU A 6 35.04 -4.99 -1.76
N LEU A 7 35.13 -3.70 -1.45
CA LEU A 7 34.11 -2.98 -0.71
C LEU A 7 33.02 -2.58 -1.71
N PHE A 8 31.87 -3.26 -1.68
CA PHE A 8 30.70 -2.80 -2.41
C PHE A 8 30.15 -1.54 -1.73
N PRO A 9 29.76 -0.49 -2.47
CA PRO A 9 29.02 0.61 -1.89
C PRO A 9 27.73 0.04 -1.29
N ALA A 10 27.56 0.19 0.02
CA ALA A 10 26.27 -0.09 0.65
C ALA A 10 25.24 0.82 0.00
N LEU A 11 24.27 0.23 -0.70
CA LEU A 11 23.09 0.94 -1.14
C LEU A 11 22.40 1.44 0.14
N ALA A 12 22.54 2.73 0.45
CA ALA A 12 21.79 3.35 1.52
C ALA A 12 20.33 3.36 1.08
N LEU A 13 19.57 2.35 1.49
CA LEU A 13 18.12 2.40 1.43
C LEU A 13 17.69 3.65 2.20
N PRO A 14 16.71 4.41 1.70
CA PRO A 14 16.15 5.51 2.47
C PRO A 14 15.80 4.98 3.85
N LEU A 15 16.24 5.67 4.89
CA LEU A 15 15.86 5.33 6.26
C LEU A 15 14.35 5.54 6.32
N SER A 16 13.57 4.49 6.09
CA SER A 16 12.13 4.53 6.26
C SER A 16 11.89 5.02 7.68
N ALA A 17 11.09 6.08 7.88
CA ALA A 17 10.76 6.51 9.23
C ALA A 17 10.14 5.30 9.95
N GLN A 18 10.51 5.07 11.21
CA GLN A 18 10.09 3.85 11.89
C GLN A 18 8.59 3.85 12.22
N LEU A 19 7.96 5.03 12.23
CA LEU A 19 6.51 5.18 12.33
C LEU A 19 5.98 5.68 10.98
N ARG A 20 4.87 5.11 10.54
CA ARG A 20 4.11 5.54 9.36
C ARG A 20 2.66 5.74 9.73
N ILE A 21 2.04 6.73 9.13
CA ILE A 21 0.59 6.81 9.02
C ILE A 21 0.20 5.88 7.87
N THR A 22 -0.53 4.81 8.18
CA THR A 22 -0.85 3.74 7.22
C THR A 22 -2.28 3.79 6.72
N GLU A 23 -3.18 4.42 7.46
CA GLU A 23 -4.58 4.52 7.08
C GLU A 23 -5.22 5.80 7.64
N VAL A 24 -6.17 6.38 6.90
CA VAL A 24 -6.94 7.57 7.33
C VAL A 24 -8.40 7.41 6.89
N MET A 25 -9.34 7.55 7.83
CA MET A 25 -10.77 7.68 7.56
C MET A 25 -11.26 9.04 8.05
N SER A 26 -11.69 9.88 7.12
CA SER A 26 -12.13 11.27 7.36
C SER A 26 -13.60 11.51 7.02
N ASN A 27 -14.34 10.44 6.75
CA ASN A 27 -15.77 10.48 6.44
C ASN A 27 -16.38 9.08 6.66
N SER A 28 -16.49 8.67 7.92
CA SER A 28 -17.20 7.43 8.29
C SER A 28 -18.69 7.53 7.93
N ASN A 29 -19.31 6.39 7.64
CA ASN A 29 -20.76 6.28 7.42
C ASN A 29 -21.49 5.68 8.63
N HIS A 30 -20.80 5.41 9.75
CA HIS A 30 -21.41 4.81 10.94
C HIS A 30 -22.60 5.62 11.43
N SER A 31 -23.76 4.95 11.51
CA SER A 31 -24.95 5.60 12.06
C SER A 31 -24.85 5.80 13.59
N ASP A 32 -24.00 5.01 14.26
CA ASP A 32 -23.68 5.19 15.68
C ASP A 32 -22.65 6.31 15.81
N THR A 33 -23.08 7.43 16.40
CA THR A 33 -22.23 8.61 16.56
C THR A 33 -21.06 8.41 17.52
N ALA A 34 -20.95 7.26 18.21
CA ALA A 34 -19.80 6.90 19.03
C ALA A 34 -18.72 6.11 18.27
N ALA A 35 -18.89 5.89 16.96
CA ALA A 35 -17.89 5.30 16.07
C ALA A 35 -17.83 6.00 14.69
N ASN A 36 -18.47 7.18 14.57
CA ASN A 36 -18.54 7.95 13.33
C ASN A 36 -17.49 9.06 13.26
N GLY A 37 -16.60 9.15 14.25
CA GLY A 37 -15.51 10.13 14.26
C GLY A 37 -14.41 9.78 13.26
N ASP A 38 -13.68 10.81 12.84
CA ASP A 38 -12.45 10.63 12.05
C ASP A 38 -11.44 9.78 12.82
N TRP A 39 -10.65 8.98 12.11
CA TRP A 39 -9.55 8.25 12.71
C TRP A 39 -8.42 8.04 11.72
N PHE A 40 -7.24 7.76 12.26
CA PHE A 40 -6.09 7.35 11.47
C PHE A 40 -5.27 6.30 12.20
N GLU A 41 -4.52 5.51 11.43
CA GLU A 41 -3.65 4.47 11.92
C GLU A 41 -2.19 4.91 11.88
N ILE A 42 -1.45 4.59 12.94
CA ILE A 42 0.01 4.64 12.97
C ILE A 42 0.56 3.21 13.11
N THR A 43 1.43 2.81 12.19
CA THR A 43 2.18 1.55 12.23
C THR A 43 3.65 1.79 12.55
N ASN A 44 4.23 0.98 13.44
CA ASN A 44 5.67 0.89 13.59
C ASN A 44 6.28 -0.09 12.57
N THR A 45 6.79 0.44 11.47
CA THR A 45 7.41 -0.33 10.37
C THR A 45 8.91 -0.57 10.61
N GLY A 46 9.46 -0.04 11.70
CA GLY A 46 10.83 -0.30 12.14
C GLY A 46 10.98 -1.64 12.84
N SER A 47 12.23 -2.04 13.09
CA SER A 47 12.59 -3.29 13.77
C SER A 47 12.70 -3.18 15.30
N THR A 48 12.41 -2.01 15.86
CA THR A 48 12.55 -1.71 17.29
C THR A 48 11.27 -1.10 17.84
N ALA A 49 10.93 -1.42 19.09
CA ALA A 49 9.80 -0.79 19.77
C ALA A 49 10.05 0.71 20.02
N ILE A 50 9.00 1.52 19.95
CA ILE A 50 9.07 2.99 20.06
C ILE A 50 8.14 3.46 21.17
N ASN A 51 8.67 4.28 22.07
CA ASN A 51 7.85 5.01 23.03
C ASN A 51 7.28 6.26 22.38
N ILE A 52 5.95 6.34 22.28
CA ILE A 52 5.23 7.44 21.62
C ILE A 52 4.80 8.55 22.60
N ALA A 53 5.22 8.49 23.87
CA ALA A 53 4.87 9.52 24.86
C ALA A 53 5.21 10.93 24.36
N GLY A 54 4.21 11.81 24.33
CA GLY A 54 4.34 13.21 23.90
C GLY A 54 4.47 13.42 22.38
N TYR A 55 4.40 12.36 21.56
CA TYR A 55 4.20 12.53 20.12
C TYR A 55 2.86 13.22 19.87
N SER A 56 2.76 14.02 18.83
CA SER A 56 1.54 14.78 18.53
C SER A 56 1.23 14.72 17.05
N PHE A 57 0.02 15.12 16.68
CA PHE A 57 -0.35 15.27 15.28
C PHE A 57 -1.06 16.59 15.06
N ASP A 58 -1.09 17.00 13.79
CA ASP A 58 -1.88 18.11 13.29
C ASP A 58 -2.36 17.84 11.86
N ASP A 59 -3.35 18.61 11.42
CA ASP A 59 -3.87 18.63 10.06
C ASP A 59 -2.97 19.50 9.15
N ASP A 60 -3.54 20.21 8.16
CA ASP A 60 -2.81 21.07 7.23
C ASP A 60 -2.20 22.34 7.87
N ASP A 61 -2.53 22.65 9.14
CA ASP A 61 -1.87 23.68 9.95
C ASP A 61 -0.42 23.29 10.33
N ARG A 62 -0.11 21.99 10.39
CA ARG A 62 1.25 21.43 10.59
C ARG A 62 1.96 21.90 11.87
N LEU A 63 1.22 22.15 12.93
CA LEU A 63 1.72 22.62 14.21
C LEU A 63 2.00 21.47 15.17
N ALA A 64 3.28 21.19 15.40
CA ALA A 64 3.69 20.24 16.44
C ALA A 64 3.11 20.62 17.81
N GLY A 65 2.51 19.65 18.50
CA GLY A 65 1.86 19.83 19.80
C GLY A 65 0.38 20.19 19.73
N ALA A 66 -0.22 20.40 18.55
CA ALA A 66 -1.62 20.78 18.41
C ALA A 66 -2.60 19.81 19.10
N SER A 67 -2.34 18.50 19.02
CA SER A 67 -3.15 17.48 19.72
C SER A 67 -2.88 17.35 21.23
N GLY A 68 -1.91 18.08 21.79
CA GLY A 68 -1.55 18.04 23.21
C GLY A 68 -0.68 16.86 23.64
N GLY A 69 -0.25 16.01 22.69
CA GLY A 69 0.67 14.91 22.93
C GLY A 69 -0.02 13.61 23.37
N PHE A 70 0.47 12.48 22.86
CA PHE A 70 -0.06 11.16 23.18
C PHE A 70 0.35 10.69 24.59
N PRO A 71 -0.49 9.89 25.26
CA PRO A 71 -0.13 9.24 26.51
C PRO A 71 1.05 8.28 26.32
N ALA A 72 1.67 7.89 27.44
CA ALA A 72 2.78 6.96 27.40
C ALA A 72 2.35 5.57 26.90
N TYR A 73 2.93 5.14 25.80
CA TYR A 73 2.70 3.81 25.21
C TYR A 73 3.94 3.39 24.42
N VAL A 74 4.23 2.09 24.43
CA VAL A 74 5.37 1.51 23.70
C VAL A 74 4.82 0.66 22.55
N LEU A 75 4.82 1.25 21.35
CA LEU A 75 4.38 0.59 20.12
C LEU A 75 5.46 -0.38 19.66
N GLN A 76 5.14 -1.68 19.71
CA GLN A 76 6.07 -2.75 19.31
C GLN A 76 6.37 -2.67 17.80
N SER A 77 7.50 -3.24 17.39
CA SER A 77 7.82 -3.41 15.97
C SER A 77 6.72 -4.22 15.26
N GLY A 78 6.27 -3.75 14.10
CA GLY A 78 5.21 -4.36 13.30
C GLY A 78 3.79 -4.16 13.86
N ALA A 79 3.63 -3.46 14.98
CA ALA A 79 2.31 -3.21 15.56
C ALA A 79 1.71 -1.89 15.06
N SER A 80 0.38 -1.88 14.96
CA SER A 80 -0.43 -0.69 14.67
C SER A 80 -1.12 -0.15 15.93
N MET A 81 -1.42 1.14 15.91
CA MET A 81 -2.34 1.80 16.85
C MET A 81 -3.26 2.76 16.08
N ILE A 82 -4.44 2.99 16.64
CA ILE A 82 -5.45 3.90 16.09
C ILE A 82 -5.51 5.17 16.93
N VAL A 83 -5.69 6.31 16.29
CA VAL A 83 -6.06 7.58 16.94
C VAL A 83 -7.46 7.94 16.47
N LEU A 84 -8.39 8.06 17.41
CA LEU A 84 -9.83 8.07 17.16
C LEU A 84 -10.47 9.35 17.71
N ASN A 85 -11.26 10.04 16.87
CA ASN A 85 -12.00 11.24 17.27
C ASN A 85 -13.35 10.93 17.95
N ASP A 86 -13.35 9.94 18.84
CA ASP A 86 -14.50 9.60 19.69
C ASP A 86 -14.07 9.57 21.16
N ALA A 87 -15.03 9.76 22.06
CA ALA A 87 -14.78 9.84 23.50
C ALA A 87 -14.27 8.53 24.11
N SER A 88 -14.56 7.39 23.48
CA SER A 88 -14.10 6.06 23.91
C SER A 88 -14.00 5.12 22.71
N ASP A 89 -13.21 4.06 22.85
CA ASP A 89 -13.00 3.06 21.79
C ASP A 89 -13.96 1.86 21.85
N ASN A 90 -14.86 1.77 22.82
CA ASN A 90 -15.71 0.59 23.03
C ASN A 90 -16.56 0.25 21.80
N THR A 91 -17.28 1.24 21.25
CA THR A 91 -18.14 1.03 20.07
C THR A 91 -17.28 0.75 18.85
N PHE A 92 -16.27 1.58 18.59
CA PHE A 92 -15.31 1.39 17.48
C PHE A 92 -14.73 -0.04 17.47
N ARG A 93 -14.25 -0.52 18.62
CA ARG A 93 -13.71 -1.89 18.74
C ARG A 93 -14.75 -2.95 18.45
N SER A 94 -15.99 -2.75 18.90
CA SER A 94 -17.06 -3.70 18.68
C SER A 94 -17.41 -3.80 17.19
N LEU A 95 -17.59 -2.66 16.51
CA LEU A 95 -18.00 -2.63 15.10
C LEU A 95 -16.89 -3.14 14.18
N TRP A 96 -15.64 -2.84 14.49
CA TRP A 96 -14.49 -3.33 13.73
C TRP A 96 -13.99 -4.70 14.19
N ASN A 97 -14.61 -5.33 15.20
CA ASN A 97 -14.09 -6.56 15.82
C ASN A 97 -12.57 -6.46 16.10
N LEU A 98 -12.14 -5.32 16.64
CA LEU A 98 -10.72 -4.95 16.73
C LEU A 98 -9.98 -5.83 17.74
N ASP A 99 -8.83 -6.37 17.33
CA ASP A 99 -8.00 -7.21 18.21
C ASP A 99 -7.65 -6.48 19.53
N LEU A 100 -7.81 -7.19 20.64
CA LEU A 100 -7.59 -6.64 21.99
C LEU A 100 -6.23 -5.95 22.21
N PRO A 101 -5.10 -6.42 21.65
CA PRO A 101 -3.81 -5.77 21.82
C PRO A 101 -3.66 -4.44 21.07
N ILE A 102 -4.52 -4.15 20.09
CA ILE A 102 -4.43 -2.90 19.31
C ILE A 102 -4.76 -1.74 20.23
N ARG A 103 -3.81 -0.82 20.39
CA ARG A 103 -4.03 0.40 21.15
C ARG A 103 -4.87 1.38 20.32
N VAL A 104 -5.95 1.88 20.91
CA VAL A 104 -6.71 3.01 20.39
C VAL A 104 -6.51 4.18 21.34
N ILE A 105 -6.07 5.32 20.84
CA ILE A 105 -6.01 6.59 21.58
C ILE A 105 -7.28 7.35 21.25
N ALA A 106 -8.22 7.37 22.19
CA ALA A 106 -9.48 8.10 22.05
C ALA A 106 -9.27 9.61 22.27
N ASN A 107 -10.20 10.45 21.80
CA ASN A 107 -10.07 11.91 21.90
C ASN A 107 -10.04 12.39 23.36
N ALA A 108 -10.62 11.62 24.29
CA ALA A 108 -10.57 11.88 25.73
C ALA A 108 -9.16 11.73 26.34
N GLU A 109 -8.23 11.11 25.61
CA GLU A 109 -6.83 10.89 26.04
C GLU A 109 -5.86 11.92 25.45
N ILE A 110 -6.35 12.85 24.63
CA ILE A 110 -5.61 13.96 24.01
C ILE A 110 -6.31 15.29 24.32
N SER A 111 -5.65 16.42 24.06
CA SER A 111 -6.22 17.74 24.38
C SER A 111 -7.10 18.31 23.28
N ASN A 112 -6.84 17.88 22.04
CA ASN A 112 -7.54 18.32 20.84
C ASN A 112 -7.37 17.23 19.77
N PHE A 113 -8.39 17.03 18.95
CA PHE A 113 -8.27 16.26 17.71
C PHE A 113 -8.35 17.26 16.55
N PRO A 114 -7.21 17.66 15.95
CA PRO A 114 -7.17 18.40 14.68
C PRO A 114 -8.06 17.71 13.64
N GLY A 115 -8.97 18.46 13.02
CA GLY A 115 -10.05 17.88 12.23
C GLY A 115 -9.53 17.37 10.89
N LEU A 116 -10.02 16.23 10.40
CA LEU A 116 -9.59 15.68 9.12
C LEU A 116 -10.64 15.98 8.06
N GLY A 117 -10.43 17.03 7.26
CA GLY A 117 -11.39 17.52 6.29
C GLY A 117 -11.71 16.50 5.18
N SER A 118 -12.98 16.12 5.04
CA SER A 118 -13.44 15.18 4.00
C SER A 118 -13.31 15.69 2.56
N ALA A 119 -13.06 16.99 2.34
CA ALA A 119 -12.77 17.55 1.02
C ALA A 119 -11.31 17.32 0.56
N GLY A 120 -10.47 16.78 1.45
CA GLY A 120 -9.03 16.60 1.26
C GLY A 120 -8.25 17.38 2.30
N ASP A 121 -7.25 16.73 2.89
CA ASP A 121 -6.48 17.22 4.03
C ASP A 121 -5.17 16.42 4.19
N GLU A 122 -4.50 16.57 5.32
CA GLU A 122 -3.36 15.77 5.70
C GLU A 122 -3.31 15.42 7.19
N VAL A 123 -2.54 14.40 7.53
CA VAL A 123 -2.13 14.08 8.90
C VAL A 123 -0.61 14.25 8.97
N ASN A 124 -0.13 15.03 9.93
CA ASN A 124 1.28 15.26 10.21
C ASN A 124 1.64 14.69 11.57
N LEU A 125 2.45 13.63 11.61
CA LEU A 125 2.93 13.06 12.87
C LEU A 125 4.23 13.71 13.30
N PHE A 126 4.29 14.24 14.52
CA PHE A 126 5.47 14.85 15.12
C PHE A 126 5.97 14.05 16.33
N ASN A 127 7.28 13.97 16.49
CA ASN A 127 7.88 13.41 17.69
C ASN A 127 7.79 14.40 18.88
N ASN A 128 8.11 13.92 20.09
CA ASN A 128 8.07 14.74 21.32
C ASN A 128 9.09 15.91 21.37
N SER A 129 9.95 16.06 20.35
CA SER A 129 10.83 17.22 20.17
C SER A 129 10.32 18.19 19.09
N GLY A 130 9.13 17.93 18.52
CA GLY A 130 8.51 18.74 17.47
C GLY A 130 9.00 18.45 16.05
N GLY A 131 9.84 17.42 15.85
CA GLY A 131 10.30 17.03 14.52
C GLY A 131 9.25 16.20 13.78
N LEU A 132 9.00 16.52 12.50
CA LEU A 132 8.13 15.73 11.63
C LEU A 132 8.67 14.30 11.48
N VAL A 133 7.81 13.32 11.69
CA VAL A 133 8.08 11.88 11.60
C VAL A 133 7.52 11.33 10.31
N ASP A 134 6.25 11.63 10.02
CA ASP A 134 5.58 11.20 8.80
C ASP A 134 4.45 12.16 8.40
N ARG A 135 4.06 12.10 7.12
CA ARG A 135 2.93 12.84 6.56
C ARG A 135 2.06 11.95 5.67
N PHE A 136 0.76 12.04 5.88
CA PHE A 136 -0.25 11.45 5.00
C PHE A 136 -1.15 12.55 4.42
N THR A 137 -1.00 12.86 3.13
CA THR A 137 -1.91 13.76 2.42
C THR A 137 -2.95 12.94 1.66
N PHE A 138 -4.21 13.33 1.73
CA PHE A 138 -5.33 12.66 1.06
C PHE A 138 -6.24 13.66 0.34
N GLY A 139 -6.98 13.17 -0.65
CA GLY A 139 -7.93 13.96 -1.44
C GLY A 139 -9.35 13.91 -0.86
N ALA A 140 -10.35 14.26 -1.66
CA ALA A 140 -11.74 14.16 -1.24
C ALA A 140 -12.11 12.71 -0.85
N ALA A 141 -12.67 12.55 0.36
CA ALA A 141 -13.09 11.28 0.92
C ALA A 141 -14.32 10.73 0.17
N THR A 142 -14.39 9.41 0.08
CA THR A 142 -15.64 8.71 -0.22
C THR A 142 -16.20 8.23 1.11
N GLU A 143 -17.44 8.58 1.41
CA GLU A 143 -18.13 8.17 2.65
C GLU A 143 -18.03 6.65 2.86
N GLY A 144 -17.54 6.26 4.03
CA GLY A 144 -17.33 4.88 4.45
C GLY A 144 -16.08 4.19 3.89
N PHE A 145 -15.18 4.89 3.21
CA PHE A 145 -13.92 4.31 2.71
C PHE A 145 -12.71 5.08 3.23
N SER A 146 -11.77 4.36 3.82
CA SER A 146 -10.47 4.92 4.25
C SER A 146 -9.50 5.05 3.08
N PHE A 147 -8.49 5.90 3.27
CA PHE A 147 -7.29 5.95 2.45
C PHE A 147 -6.20 5.10 3.09
N ALA A 148 -5.40 4.37 2.30
CA ALA A 148 -4.32 3.54 2.83
C ALA A 148 -2.98 3.71 2.11
N LYS A 149 -1.89 3.39 2.82
CA LYS A 149 -0.52 3.28 2.30
C LYS A 149 0.11 1.98 2.77
N TYR A 150 1.04 1.47 1.97
CA TYR A 150 1.92 0.39 2.38
C TYR A 150 2.90 0.85 3.46
N ASN A 151 3.51 -0.12 4.16
CA ASN A 151 4.49 0.11 5.22
C ASN A 151 5.75 0.88 4.78
N ASP A 152 6.05 0.91 3.48
CA ASP A 152 7.15 1.71 2.92
C ASP A 152 6.73 3.16 2.58
N GLY A 153 5.45 3.48 2.71
CA GLY A 153 4.84 4.78 2.44
C GLY A 153 4.29 4.95 1.01
N GLN A 154 4.37 3.92 0.16
CA GLN A 154 3.75 3.95 -1.17
C GLN A 154 2.23 3.90 -1.05
N SER A 155 1.53 4.59 -1.97
CA SER A 155 0.08 4.52 -2.05
C SER A 155 -0.38 3.12 -2.47
N VAL A 156 -1.48 2.65 -1.87
CA VAL A 156 -2.14 1.44 -2.34
C VAL A 156 -2.82 1.69 -3.69
N PRO A 157 -2.96 0.68 -4.58
CA PRO A 157 -3.70 0.82 -5.82
C PRO A 157 -5.13 1.32 -5.59
N GLY A 158 -5.53 2.38 -6.29
CA GLY A 158 -6.85 3.00 -6.13
C GLY A 158 -6.96 3.99 -4.95
N GLY A 159 -6.01 3.98 -4.02
CA GLY A 159 -5.90 4.94 -2.91
C GLY A 159 -6.97 4.81 -1.82
N LEU A 160 -8.06 4.07 -2.06
CA LEU A 160 -9.14 3.79 -1.13
C LEU A 160 -9.15 2.32 -0.74
N SER A 161 -9.68 2.04 0.44
CA SER A 161 -9.95 0.69 0.93
C SER A 161 -10.96 -0.06 0.06
N SER A 162 -10.86 -1.39 0.07
CA SER A 162 -11.77 -2.27 -0.65
C SER A 162 -11.88 -3.60 0.09
N ASN A 163 -13.11 -4.09 0.31
CA ASN A 163 -13.34 -5.27 1.13
C ASN A 163 -12.56 -6.49 0.58
N GLY A 164 -11.78 -7.12 1.45
CA GLY A 164 -10.90 -8.25 1.12
C GLY A 164 -9.55 -7.88 0.49
N VAL A 165 -9.23 -6.59 0.33
CA VAL A 165 -7.98 -6.10 -0.26
C VAL A 165 -7.07 -5.54 0.82
N LEU A 166 -5.82 -6.01 0.87
CA LEU A 166 -4.79 -5.53 1.82
C LEU A 166 -5.19 -5.62 3.30
N GLY A 167 -6.04 -6.59 3.64
CA GLY A 167 -6.55 -6.76 5.00
C GLY A 167 -7.74 -5.87 5.34
N ALA A 168 -8.25 -5.08 4.41
CA ALA A 168 -9.48 -4.32 4.62
C ALA A 168 -10.70 -5.25 4.68
N TYR A 169 -11.62 -4.92 5.57
CA TYR A 169 -12.87 -5.61 5.80
C TYR A 169 -13.97 -4.59 6.10
N GLU A 170 -15.18 -5.10 6.21
CA GLU A 170 -16.40 -4.34 6.45
C GLU A 170 -16.71 -4.32 7.95
N SER A 171 -17.07 -3.16 8.51
CA SER A 171 -17.53 -3.04 9.90
C SER A 171 -18.95 -3.56 10.10
N ASP A 172 -19.32 -3.82 11.35
CA ASP A 172 -20.69 -4.16 11.76
C ASP A 172 -21.56 -2.88 12.02
N ASP A 173 -22.88 -2.96 11.80
CA ASP A 173 -24.02 -2.07 12.18
C ASP A 173 -24.07 -0.58 11.74
N PRO A 174 -25.29 -0.11 11.39
CA PRO A 174 -25.83 -0.15 10.04
C PRO A 174 -25.14 0.90 9.16
N SER A 175 -23.91 0.59 8.75
CA SER A 175 -23.22 1.09 7.58
C SER A 175 -21.95 0.25 7.39
N ASP A 176 -21.63 -0.07 6.15
CA ASP A 176 -20.55 -0.97 5.80
C ASP A 176 -19.27 -0.17 5.55
N ASP A 177 -18.73 0.49 6.58
CA ASP A 177 -17.44 1.16 6.43
C ASP A 177 -16.41 0.09 6.07
N ILE A 178 -15.60 0.38 5.06
CA ILE A 178 -14.54 -0.52 4.60
C ILE A 178 -13.21 0.09 4.97
N ALA A 179 -12.42 -0.60 5.77
CA ALA A 179 -11.10 -0.18 6.22
C ALA A 179 -10.31 -1.38 6.77
N SER A 180 -9.06 -1.17 7.16
CA SER A 180 -8.15 -2.18 7.70
C SER A 180 -7.61 -1.84 9.10
N PRO A 181 -8.42 -1.34 10.06
CA PRO A 181 -7.87 -0.87 11.33
C PRO A 181 -7.14 -1.99 12.07
N GLY A 182 -5.89 -1.73 12.44
CA GLY A 182 -5.00 -2.70 13.06
C GLY A 182 -4.13 -3.50 12.09
N ILE A 183 -4.37 -3.40 10.79
CA ILE A 183 -3.74 -4.22 9.76
C ILE A 183 -3.09 -3.31 8.74
N SER A 184 -1.77 -3.32 8.72
CA SER A 184 -0.97 -2.67 7.69
C SER A 184 -0.26 -3.70 6.81
N SER A 185 -0.12 -3.37 5.53
CA SER A 185 0.43 -4.28 4.52
C SER A 185 1.80 -3.80 4.02
N ASP A 186 2.73 -4.73 3.85
CA ASP A 186 3.92 -4.49 3.03
C ASP A 186 3.52 -4.43 1.55
N VAL A 187 4.34 -3.74 0.75
CA VAL A 187 4.22 -3.83 -0.70
C VAL A 187 4.38 -5.31 -1.09
N PRO A 188 3.39 -5.91 -1.77
CA PRO A 188 3.50 -7.29 -2.21
C PRO A 188 4.77 -7.48 -3.02
N ALA A 189 5.49 -8.58 -2.78
CA ALA A 189 6.61 -8.93 -3.65
C ALA A 189 6.12 -8.97 -5.10
N PRO A 190 6.91 -8.46 -6.07
CA PRO A 190 6.53 -8.51 -7.47
C PRO A 190 6.13 -9.95 -7.82
N LEU A 191 4.90 -10.14 -8.28
CA LEU A 191 4.48 -11.46 -8.73
C LEU A 191 5.38 -11.82 -9.93
N PRO A 192 6.04 -12.99 -9.92
CA PRO A 192 6.76 -13.41 -11.11
C PRO A 192 5.78 -13.44 -12.28
N PRO A 193 6.19 -12.99 -13.49
CA PRO A 193 5.32 -13.04 -14.65
C PRO A 193 4.83 -14.47 -14.83
N PHE A 194 3.53 -14.70 -14.66
CA PHE A 194 2.94 -15.99 -14.94
C PHE A 194 2.57 -16.04 -16.41
N PHE A 195 3.01 -17.09 -17.10
CA PHE A 195 2.49 -17.41 -18.40
C PHE A 195 1.13 -18.08 -18.20
N VAL A 196 0.08 -17.55 -18.83
CA VAL A 196 -1.18 -18.30 -18.97
C VAL A 196 -0.90 -19.48 -19.90
N MET A 197 -0.67 -20.66 -19.32
CA MET A 197 -0.45 -21.90 -20.06
C MET A 197 -1.77 -22.67 -20.22
N PRO A 198 -1.94 -23.47 -21.28
CA PRO A 198 -1.07 -23.59 -22.46
C PRO A 198 -1.53 -22.69 -23.60
N PHE A 199 -0.59 -22.10 -24.34
CA PHE A 199 -0.86 -21.54 -25.66
C PHE A 199 -0.24 -22.46 -26.72
N GLN A 200 -1.01 -23.41 -27.24
CA GLN A 200 -0.67 -24.08 -28.49
C GLN A 200 -1.24 -23.26 -29.64
N THR A 201 -0.38 -22.86 -30.57
CA THR A 201 -0.81 -22.20 -31.81
C THR A 201 -0.12 -22.84 -33.01
N SER A 202 -0.85 -22.92 -34.12
CA SER A 202 -0.33 -23.36 -35.41
C SER A 202 -0.19 -22.15 -36.34
N VAL A 203 0.97 -22.00 -36.98
CA VAL A 203 1.22 -20.95 -37.97
C VAL A 203 1.43 -21.61 -39.33
N ILE A 204 0.77 -21.09 -40.37
CA ILE A 204 0.94 -21.58 -41.73
C ILE A 204 2.27 -21.05 -42.29
N ALA A 205 3.09 -21.93 -42.85
CA ALA A 205 4.34 -21.55 -43.52
C ALA A 205 4.09 -20.44 -44.56
N GLY A 206 4.94 -19.41 -44.56
CA GLY A 206 4.81 -18.24 -45.43
C GLY A 206 3.86 -17.14 -44.93
N SER A 207 3.14 -17.35 -43.82
CA SER A 207 2.29 -16.32 -43.21
C SER A 207 3.07 -15.46 -42.22
N SER A 208 2.92 -14.13 -42.30
CA SER A 208 3.55 -13.21 -41.35
C SER A 208 2.78 -13.13 -40.04
N LEU A 209 3.48 -13.31 -38.91
CA LEU A 209 2.90 -13.10 -37.58
C LEU A 209 2.57 -11.64 -37.26
N SER A 210 3.08 -10.69 -38.05
CA SER A 210 2.77 -9.26 -37.85
C SER A 210 1.30 -8.92 -38.09
N ALA A 211 0.58 -9.76 -38.85
CA ALA A 211 -0.83 -9.58 -39.22
C ALA A 211 -1.80 -10.31 -38.28
N SER A 212 -1.31 -11.04 -37.28
CA SER A 212 -2.12 -11.90 -36.42
C SER A 212 -2.05 -11.47 -34.94
N GLU A 213 -3.14 -11.69 -34.21
CA GLU A 213 -3.47 -11.15 -32.88
C GLU A 213 -2.60 -11.67 -31.71
N TYR A 214 -1.42 -12.24 -31.98
CA TYR A 214 -0.56 -12.86 -30.97
C TYR A 214 0.16 -11.81 -30.12
N ARG A 215 -0.41 -11.53 -28.96
CA ARG A 215 0.12 -10.62 -27.96
C ARG A 215 0.41 -11.37 -26.67
N VAL A 216 1.51 -11.00 -26.03
CA VAL A 216 1.78 -11.37 -24.64
C VAL A 216 1.51 -10.14 -23.79
N ARG A 217 0.83 -10.32 -22.68
CA ARG A 217 0.58 -9.28 -21.69
C ARG A 217 0.97 -9.79 -20.32
N SER A 218 1.64 -8.93 -19.58
CA SER A 218 1.96 -9.04 -18.16
C SER A 218 1.59 -7.70 -17.53
N ILE A 219 1.11 -7.75 -16.29
CA ILE A 219 0.69 -6.58 -15.53
C ILE A 219 1.53 -6.59 -14.25
N ASP A 220 2.13 -5.45 -13.94
CA ASP A 220 2.78 -5.21 -12.67
C ASP A 220 1.79 -4.45 -11.76
N PRO A 221 1.43 -4.98 -10.59
CA PRO A 221 0.59 -4.25 -9.64
C PRO A 221 1.31 -3.07 -8.98
N ASN A 222 2.64 -2.96 -9.08
CA ASN A 222 3.43 -1.91 -8.46
C ASN A 222 3.61 -0.71 -9.42
N PRO A 223 3.10 0.50 -9.07
CA PRO A 223 3.27 1.67 -9.92
C PRO A 223 4.75 2.10 -10.01
N GLY A 224 5.31 2.10 -11.22
CA GLY A 224 6.66 2.63 -11.51
C GLY A 224 7.70 1.62 -12.00
N ASP A 225 7.41 0.32 -11.90
CA ASP A 225 8.32 -0.74 -12.33
C ASP A 225 8.27 -1.00 -13.85
N THR A 226 9.40 -1.42 -14.43
CA THR A 226 9.51 -1.77 -15.85
C THR A 226 9.59 -3.29 -16.04
N ILE A 227 8.63 -3.86 -16.75
CA ILE A 227 8.60 -5.27 -17.16
C ILE A 227 9.38 -5.44 -18.46
N SER A 228 10.36 -6.35 -18.45
CA SER A 228 11.06 -6.81 -19.65
C SER A 228 10.58 -8.20 -20.05
N LEU A 229 10.20 -8.38 -21.32
CA LEU A 229 9.78 -9.66 -21.89
C LEU A 229 10.88 -10.19 -22.81
N SER A 230 11.25 -11.47 -22.65
CA SER A 230 12.23 -12.13 -23.51
C SER A 230 11.76 -13.52 -23.91
N LEU A 231 12.25 -13.99 -25.06
CA LEU A 231 12.06 -15.36 -25.55
C LEU A 231 13.24 -16.23 -25.13
N SER A 232 12.96 -17.42 -24.61
CA SER A 232 13.96 -18.47 -24.43
C SER A 232 13.63 -19.65 -25.33
N ASN A 233 14.65 -20.29 -25.91
CA ASN A 233 14.51 -21.45 -26.81
C ASN A 233 13.58 -21.23 -28.02
N ALA A 234 13.48 -20.00 -28.53
CA ALA A 234 12.64 -19.73 -29.68
C ALA A 234 13.28 -20.19 -31.00
N PRO A 235 12.46 -20.61 -31.99
CA PRO A 235 12.93 -20.82 -33.35
C PRO A 235 13.59 -19.56 -33.93
N ALA A 236 14.57 -19.74 -34.82
CA ALA A 236 15.27 -18.62 -35.44
C ALA A 236 14.35 -17.67 -36.24
N TRP A 237 13.21 -18.17 -36.72
CA TRP A 237 12.23 -17.39 -37.46
C TRP A 237 11.32 -16.52 -36.56
N LEU A 238 11.32 -16.74 -35.24
CA LEU A 238 10.43 -16.09 -34.28
C LEU A 238 11.17 -15.03 -33.46
N SER A 239 10.58 -13.84 -33.33
CA SER A 239 11.08 -12.74 -32.51
C SER A 239 9.95 -12.11 -31.70
N LEU A 240 10.27 -11.62 -30.50
CA LEU A 240 9.35 -10.86 -29.65
C LEU A 240 9.78 -9.39 -29.64
N ILE A 241 8.85 -8.50 -29.99
CA ILE A 241 9.05 -7.05 -29.97
C ILE A 241 8.25 -6.47 -28.81
N SER A 242 8.90 -5.68 -27.97
CA SER A 242 8.22 -4.93 -26.92
C SER A 242 7.36 -3.81 -27.53
N VAL A 243 6.10 -3.70 -27.07
CA VAL A 243 5.14 -2.70 -27.55
C VAL A 243 4.92 -1.61 -26.50
N SER A 244 4.78 -2.00 -25.23
CA SER A 244 4.69 -1.11 -24.07
C SER A 244 5.07 -1.89 -22.80
N ASN A 245 5.07 -1.25 -21.63
CA ASN A 245 5.40 -1.92 -20.37
C ASN A 245 4.55 -3.18 -20.17
N GLY A 246 5.18 -4.34 -20.06
CA GLY A 246 4.51 -5.63 -19.91
C GLY A 246 3.77 -6.17 -21.14
N ILE A 247 3.80 -5.48 -22.30
CA ILE A 247 3.10 -5.91 -23.52
C ILE A 247 4.11 -6.15 -24.64
N GLY A 248 4.09 -7.37 -25.20
CA GLY A 248 4.93 -7.77 -26.33
C GLY A 248 4.11 -8.34 -27.49
N ARG A 249 4.68 -8.29 -28.69
CA ARG A 249 4.11 -8.88 -29.92
C ARG A 249 5.11 -9.78 -30.62
N PHE A 250 4.67 -10.96 -31.01
CA PHE A 250 5.48 -11.85 -31.84
C PHE A 250 5.55 -11.38 -33.29
N THR A 251 6.71 -11.58 -33.90
CA THR A 251 6.98 -11.31 -35.31
C THR A 251 7.84 -12.41 -35.89
N GLY A 252 7.74 -12.61 -37.20
CA GLY A 252 8.42 -13.73 -37.86
C GLY A 252 7.59 -14.29 -39.00
N THR A 253 8.27 -15.00 -39.90
CA THR A 253 7.64 -15.71 -41.01
C THR A 253 8.30 -17.09 -41.11
N PRO A 254 7.64 -18.16 -40.67
CA PRO A 254 8.18 -19.51 -40.82
C PRO A 254 8.19 -19.91 -42.30
N THR A 255 9.14 -20.75 -42.66
CA THR A 255 9.28 -21.37 -43.99
C THR A 255 8.87 -22.83 -43.96
N ASN A 256 8.88 -23.50 -45.11
CA ASN A 256 8.63 -24.94 -45.16
C ASN A 256 9.68 -25.77 -44.40
N ASN A 257 10.87 -25.22 -44.16
CA ASN A 257 11.90 -25.89 -43.36
C ASN A 257 11.60 -25.85 -41.86
N ASP A 258 10.64 -25.01 -41.43
CA ASP A 258 10.27 -24.80 -40.04
C ASP A 258 9.04 -25.63 -39.64
N ILE A 259 8.61 -26.59 -40.46
CA ILE A 259 7.47 -27.47 -40.15
C ILE A 259 7.86 -28.46 -39.05
N GLY A 260 7.17 -28.42 -37.92
CA GLY A 260 7.40 -29.32 -36.78
C GLY A 260 7.01 -28.68 -35.45
N SER A 261 7.21 -29.40 -34.36
CA SER A 261 7.12 -28.85 -33.00
C SER A 261 8.43 -28.13 -32.65
N HIS A 262 8.30 -26.94 -32.09
CA HIS A 262 9.41 -26.13 -31.59
C HIS A 262 9.12 -25.59 -30.19
#